data_AF-A0A929VBN7-F1
#
_entry.id   AF-A0A929VBN7-F1
#
_cell.length_a   1.000
_cell.length_b   1.000
_cell.length_c   1.000
_cell.angle_alpha   90.00
_cell.angle_beta   90.00
_cell.angle_gamma   90.00
#
_symmetry.space_group_name_H-M   'P 1'
#
loop_
_entity.id
_entity.type
_entity.pdbx_description
1 polymer ?
#
loop_
_entity_poly.entity_id
_entity_poly.type
_entity_poly.pdbx_seq_one_letter_code
_entity_poly.pdbx_strand_id
1 'polypeptide(L)'
;MVDLTHATWLPNRFGGSESKWTMEYEGKLYMVKFPDPNRSPKKTALSYMNNHYSEYLGCHIFQTLGIPAQHTFLGRGTPPNSKREKVVVACEVFCQDEPGCLIEFSKFLLHETDSEKRKKTTIEDVM
;
A
#
# COMPACT_ATOMS: atom_id res chain seq x y z
N MET A 1 15.66 9.79 3.89
CA MET A 1 14.80 8.81 4.59
C MET A 1 14.25 9.53 5.82
N VAL A 2 12.94 9.51 6.01
CA VAL A 2 12.24 10.28 7.09
C VAL A 2 12.28 9.50 8.40
N ASP A 3 12.46 10.18 9.53
CA ASP A 3 12.34 9.56 10.86
C ASP A 3 10.86 9.59 11.31
N LEU A 4 10.28 8.41 11.49
CA LEU A 4 8.87 8.23 11.86
C LEU A 4 8.70 7.86 13.34
N THR A 5 9.73 8.07 14.17
CA THR A 5 9.68 7.76 15.61
C THR A 5 8.57 8.54 16.33
N HIS A 6 8.26 9.75 15.85
CA HIS A 6 7.23 10.63 16.43
C HIS A 6 5.91 10.61 15.64
N ALA A 7 5.75 9.70 14.69
CA ALA A 7 4.52 9.58 13.93
C ALA A 7 3.39 8.94 14.78
N THR A 8 2.15 9.33 14.50
CA THR A 8 0.99 8.81 15.21
C THR A 8 0.43 7.60 14.47
N TRP A 9 0.42 6.43 15.11
CA TRP A 9 -0.16 5.21 14.53
C TRP A 9 -1.65 5.12 14.85
N LEU A 10 -2.45 4.86 13.81
CA LEU A 10 -3.91 4.81 13.91
C LEU A 10 -4.41 3.38 13.62
N PRO A 11 -5.66 3.04 14.02
CA PRO A 11 -6.29 1.78 13.63
C PRO A 11 -6.23 1.56 12.11
N ASN A 12 -5.91 0.33 11.70
CA ASN A 12 -5.79 0.00 10.29
C ASN A 12 -7.15 0.15 9.57
N ARG A 13 -7.13 0.83 8.41
CA ARG A 13 -8.31 1.04 7.56
C ARG A 13 -8.15 0.41 6.16
N PHE A 14 -7.03 -0.27 5.91
CA PHE A 14 -6.68 -0.81 4.60
C PHE A 14 -6.81 -2.33 4.54
N GLY A 15 -7.34 -2.83 3.43
CA GLY A 15 -7.44 -4.27 3.13
C GLY A 15 -6.17 -4.86 2.48
N GLY A 16 -6.30 -6.10 1.99
CA GLY A 16 -5.24 -6.85 1.30
C GLY A 16 -4.42 -7.76 2.22
N SER A 17 -3.56 -8.59 1.62
CA SER A 17 -2.85 -9.69 2.30
C SER A 17 -1.52 -9.29 2.97
N GLU A 18 -0.90 -8.20 2.54
CA GLU A 18 0.31 -7.65 3.16
C GLU A 18 -0.01 -6.89 4.45
N SER A 19 0.92 -6.86 5.40
CA SER A 19 0.80 -6.08 6.63
C SER A 19 0.87 -4.58 6.31
N LYS A 20 -0.18 -3.85 6.69
CA LYS A 20 -0.30 -2.40 6.48
C LYS A 20 -0.78 -1.73 7.77
N TRP A 21 -0.34 -0.49 7.96
CA TRP A 21 -0.72 0.34 9.11
C TRP A 21 -1.15 1.72 8.64
N THR A 22 -2.09 2.33 9.37
CA THR A 22 -2.44 3.73 9.19
C THR A 22 -1.53 4.59 10.05
N MET A 23 -0.98 5.64 9.48
CA MET A 23 -0.09 6.59 10.18
C MET A 23 -0.51 8.01 9.84
N GLU A 24 -0.54 8.89 10.83
CA GLU A 24 -0.61 10.33 10.62
C GLU A 24 0.78 10.93 10.84
N TYR A 25 1.21 11.75 9.88
CA TYR A 25 2.50 12.43 9.91
C TYR A 25 2.36 13.79 9.23
N GLU A 26 2.82 14.86 9.87
CA GLU A 26 2.73 16.25 9.35
C GLU A 26 1.31 16.65 8.86
N GLY A 27 0.27 16.23 9.60
CA GLY A 27 -1.12 16.56 9.31
C GLY A 27 -1.74 15.78 8.14
N LYS A 28 -1.06 14.75 7.62
CA LYS A 28 -1.54 13.89 6.54
C LYS A 28 -1.60 12.43 6.95
N LEU A 29 -2.57 11.71 6.37
CA LEU A 29 -2.75 10.27 6.51
C LEU A 29 -1.92 9.50 5.48
N TYR A 30 -1.27 8.44 5.96
CA TYR A 30 -0.45 7.54 5.19
C TYR A 30 -0.84 6.09 5.45
N MET A 31 -0.83 5.29 4.38
CA MET A 31 -0.76 3.84 4.42
C MET A 31 0.72 3.43 4.47
N VAL A 32 1.15 2.81 5.55
CA VAL A 32 2.53 2.37 5.73
C VAL A 32 2.64 0.88 5.48
N LYS A 33 3.50 0.49 4.53
CA LYS A 33 3.82 -0.91 4.23
C LYS A 33 5.19 -1.25 4.80
N PHE A 34 5.22 -2.27 5.66
CA PHE A 34 6.45 -2.82 6.22
C PHE A 34 6.97 -3.96 5.33
N PRO A 35 8.29 -4.24 5.35
CA PRO A 35 8.83 -5.41 4.67
C PRO A 35 8.23 -6.68 5.27
N ASP A 36 7.72 -7.53 4.39
CA ASP A 36 7.26 -8.86 4.77
C ASP A 36 8.45 -9.77 5.12
N PRO A 37 8.26 -10.72 6.06
CA PRO A 37 9.24 -11.76 6.29
C PRO A 37 9.45 -12.56 4.99
N ASN A 38 10.64 -13.12 4.81
CA ASN A 38 10.90 -13.96 3.65
C ASN A 38 10.00 -15.21 3.71
N ARG A 39 9.07 -15.35 2.77
CA ARG A 39 8.14 -16.49 2.65
C ARG A 39 8.65 -17.56 1.68
N SER A 40 9.82 -17.35 1.07
CA SER A 40 10.39 -18.26 0.08
C SER A 40 10.92 -19.55 0.74
N PRO A 41 10.53 -20.75 0.26
CA PRO A 41 11.15 -22.01 0.67
C PRO A 41 12.59 -22.12 0.14
N LYS A 42 12.95 -21.36 -0.89
CA LYS A 42 14.33 -21.20 -1.36
C LYS A 42 15.02 -20.17 -0.46
N LYS A 43 16.05 -20.60 0.27
CA LYS A 43 16.93 -19.75 1.09
C LYS A 43 17.65 -18.71 0.21
N THR A 44 16.97 -17.63 -0.14
CA THR A 44 17.65 -16.43 -0.63
C THR A 44 18.43 -15.84 0.55
N ALA A 45 19.57 -15.21 0.28
CA ALA A 45 20.40 -14.57 1.33
C ALA A 45 19.70 -13.37 2.01
N LEU A 46 18.50 -13.00 1.54
CA LEU A 46 17.72 -11.89 2.06
C LEU A 46 16.87 -12.34 3.25
N SER A 47 16.96 -11.57 4.34
CA SER A 47 16.19 -11.82 5.57
C SER A 47 14.73 -11.36 5.49
N TYR A 48 14.38 -10.53 4.50
CA TYR A 48 13.02 -10.01 4.28
C TYR A 48 12.80 -9.62 2.81
N MET A 49 11.54 -9.42 2.41
CA MET A 49 11.18 -8.99 1.06
C MET A 49 11.35 -7.46 0.90
N ASN A 50 11.87 -7.04 -0.26
CA ASN A 50 12.12 -5.63 -0.60
C ASN A 50 10.90 -4.93 -1.23
N ASN A 51 9.69 -5.41 -0.98
CA ASN A 51 8.44 -4.89 -1.57
C ASN A 51 8.25 -3.38 -1.33
N HIS A 52 8.58 -2.87 -0.14
CA HIS A 52 8.52 -1.43 0.17
C HIS A 52 9.44 -0.57 -0.72
N TYR A 53 10.62 -1.08 -1.11
CA TYR A 53 11.47 -0.39 -2.08
C TYR A 53 10.87 -0.45 -3.49
N SER A 54 10.34 -1.61 -3.89
CA SER A 54 9.67 -1.74 -5.19
C SER A 54 8.46 -0.81 -5.32
N GLU A 55 7.68 -0.65 -4.25
CA GLU A 55 6.55 0.29 -4.20
C GLU A 55 7.03 1.73 -4.40
N TYR A 56 8.05 2.15 -3.63
CA TYR A 56 8.63 3.49 -3.75
C TYR A 56 9.14 3.74 -5.17
N LEU A 57 9.97 2.84 -5.72
CA LEU A 57 10.51 2.98 -7.07
C LEU A 57 9.41 2.96 -8.14
N GLY A 58 8.44 2.05 -8.03
CA GLY A 58 7.36 1.92 -9.00
C GLY A 58 6.52 3.20 -9.11
N CYS A 59 6.12 3.78 -7.97
CA CYS A 59 5.37 5.04 -7.96
C CYS A 59 6.17 6.20 -8.56
N HIS A 60 7.46 6.32 -8.21
CA HIS A 60 8.32 7.40 -8.71
C HIS A 60 8.63 7.24 -10.21
N ILE A 61 8.77 6.01 -10.72
CA ILE A 61 8.88 5.75 -12.16
C ILE A 61 7.61 6.19 -12.88
N PHE A 62 6.42 5.82 -12.40
CA PHE A 62 5.16 6.25 -13.01
C PHE A 62 5.01 7.78 -13.01
N GLN A 63 5.33 8.44 -11.90
CA GLN A 63 5.34 9.90 -11.82
C GLN A 63 6.32 10.53 -12.82
N THR A 64 7.51 9.95 -12.98
CA THR A 64 8.50 10.41 -13.98
C THR A 64 7.97 10.28 -15.41
N LEU A 65 7.14 9.29 -15.68
CA LEU A 65 6.48 9.08 -16.98
C LEU A 65 5.20 9.93 -17.15
N GLY A 66 4.85 10.78 -16.19
CA GLY A 66 3.62 11.58 -16.22
C GLY A 66 2.34 10.79 -15.92
N ILE A 67 2.46 9.55 -15.45
CA ILE A 67 1.32 8.71 -15.05
C ILE A 67 1.01 9.04 -13.58
N PRO A 68 -0.24 9.44 -13.25
CA PRO A 68 -0.64 9.66 -11.87
C PRO A 68 -0.43 8.40 -11.02
N ALA A 69 0.34 8.54 -9.94
CA ALA A 69 0.58 7.48 -8.96
C ALA A 69 0.66 8.09 -7.56
N GLN A 70 0.37 7.27 -6.56
CA GLN A 70 0.42 7.66 -5.14
C GLN A 70 1.76 8.33 -4.77
N HIS A 71 1.70 9.39 -3.97
CA HIS A 71 2.90 10.01 -3.40
C HIS A 71 3.48 9.10 -2.33
N THR A 72 4.76 8.75 -2.46
CA THR A 72 5.43 7.84 -1.52
C THR A 72 6.77 8.38 -1.05
N PHE A 73 7.14 8.06 0.17
CA PHE A 73 8.49 8.28 0.70
C PHE A 73 8.97 7.10 1.55
N LEU A 74 10.30 6.97 1.65
CA LEU A 74 10.93 5.98 2.52
C LEU A 74 11.18 6.56 3.90
N GLY A 75 10.78 5.83 4.93
CA GLY A 75 10.98 6.21 6.33
C GLY A 75 11.59 5.10 7.18
N ARG A 76 12.08 5.46 8.36
CA ARG A 76 12.46 4.54 9.44
C ARG A 76 11.40 4.60 10.51
N GLY A 77 10.78 3.47 10.81
CA GLY A 77 9.72 3.39 11.79
C GLY A 77 9.70 2.05 12.51
N THR A 78 9.17 2.05 13.73
CA THR A 78 8.93 0.82 14.49
C THR A 78 7.45 0.48 14.39
N PRO A 79 7.07 -0.68 13.82
CA PRO A 79 5.66 -1.04 13.69
C PRO A 79 5.05 -1.24 15.08
N PRO A 80 3.75 -0.93 15.29
CA PRO A 80 3.10 -1.08 16.60
C PRO A 80 3.16 -2.49 17.20
N ASN A 81 3.34 -3.51 16.36
CA ASN A 81 3.46 -4.91 16.78
C ASN A 81 4.90 -5.41 16.97
N SER A 82 5.91 -4.52 16.94
CA SER A 82 7.32 -4.89 17.07
C SER A 82 8.10 -3.87 17.90
N LYS A 83 9.27 -4.27 18.38
CA LYS A 83 10.25 -3.38 19.02
C LYS A 83 11.44 -3.05 18.11
N ARG A 84 11.44 -3.59 16.89
CA ARG A 84 12.54 -3.44 15.93
C ARG A 84 12.17 -2.41 14.89
N GLU A 85 13.04 -1.42 14.75
CA GLU A 85 12.97 -0.43 13.67
C GLU A 85 13.17 -1.10 12.31
N LYS A 86 12.41 -0.65 11.32
CA LYS A 86 12.47 -1.12 9.93
C LYS A 86 12.42 0.07 8.99
N VAL A 87 12.98 -0.11 7.80
CA VAL A 87 12.70 0.77 6.67
C VAL A 87 11.32 0.43 6.13
N VAL A 88 10.52 1.45 5.86
CA VAL A 88 9.14 1.35 5.38
C VAL A 88 8.94 2.26 4.18
N VAL A 89 7.87 2.00 3.44
CA VAL A 89 7.30 2.97 2.51
C VAL A 89 6.01 3.52 3.12
N ALA A 90 5.91 4.85 3.18
CA ALA A 90 4.70 5.55 3.52
C ALA A 90 4.05 6.03 2.21
N CYS A 91 2.82 5.60 1.96
CA CYS A 91 2.03 5.98 0.80
C CYS A 91 0.94 6.95 1.25
N GLU A 92 0.96 8.18 0.72
CA GLU A 92 -0.03 9.21 1.04
C GLU A 92 -1.43 8.73 0.63
N VAL A 93 -2.39 8.83 1.55
CA VAL A 93 -3.78 8.50 1.26
C VAL A 93 -4.35 9.59 0.34
N PHE A 94 -4.91 9.22 -0.81
CA PHE A 94 -5.43 10.20 -1.76
C PHE A 94 -6.74 10.88 -1.30
N CYS A 95 -7.47 10.27 -0.36
CA CYS A 95 -8.64 10.86 0.29
C CYS A 95 -8.29 11.28 1.73
N GLN A 96 -7.78 12.50 1.91
CA GLN A 96 -7.38 13.03 3.23
C GLN A 96 -8.59 13.50 4.04
N ASP A 97 -9.49 14.28 3.42
CA ASP A 97 -10.49 15.08 4.13
C ASP A 97 -11.90 14.47 4.14
N GLU A 98 -12.16 13.47 3.29
CA GLU A 98 -13.45 12.81 3.18
C GLU A 98 -13.29 11.29 3.23
N PRO A 99 -14.29 10.54 3.72
CA PRO A 99 -14.38 9.10 3.51
C PRO A 99 -14.65 8.80 2.03
N GLY A 100 -13.64 8.98 1.19
CA GLY A 100 -13.62 8.48 -0.17
C GLY A 100 -13.38 6.97 -0.15
N CYS A 101 -14.26 6.22 -0.81
CA CYS A 101 -14.13 4.77 -0.91
C CYS A 101 -13.36 4.43 -2.19
N LEU A 102 -12.21 3.75 -2.07
CA LEU A 102 -11.59 3.09 -3.21
C LEU A 102 -12.48 1.93 -3.67
N ILE A 103 -13.11 2.11 -4.83
CA ILE A 103 -13.80 1.01 -5.51
C ILE A 103 -12.80 0.40 -6.49
N GLU A 104 -12.24 -0.75 -6.11
CA GLU A 104 -11.40 -1.52 -7.02
C GLU A 104 -12.18 -1.90 -8.27
N PHE A 105 -11.53 -1.78 -9.44
CA PHE A 105 -12.09 -2.14 -10.73
C PHE A 105 -12.67 -3.57 -10.76
N SER A 106 -12.05 -4.50 -10.04
CA SER A 106 -12.50 -5.88 -9.87
C SER A 106 -13.88 -6.02 -9.23
N LYS A 107 -14.34 -5.02 -8.47
CA LYS A 107 -15.61 -5.04 -7.73
C LYS A 107 -16.81 -4.61 -8.58
N PHE A 108 -16.60 -3.99 -9.74
CA PHE A 108 -17.69 -3.53 -10.60
C PHE A 108 -18.56 -4.67 -11.15
N LEU A 109 -18.01 -5.88 -11.27
CA LEU A 109 -18.70 -7.04 -11.87
C LEU A 109 -19.42 -7.95 -10.86
N LEU A 110 -19.52 -7.57 -9.58
CA LEU A 110 -20.05 -8.43 -8.52
C LEU A 110 -21.59 -8.53 -8.47
N HIS A 111 -22.31 -7.89 -9.40
CA HIS A 111 -23.78 -7.92 -9.45
C HIS A 111 -24.38 -9.05 -10.32
N GLU A 112 -23.59 -9.78 -11.11
CA GLU A 112 -24.10 -10.87 -11.95
C GLU A 112 -24.05 -12.21 -11.19
N THR A 113 -25.21 -12.76 -10.85
CA THR A 113 -25.39 -14.07 -10.18
C THR A 113 -25.24 -15.27 -11.12
N ASP A 114 -24.94 -15.04 -12.40
CA ASP A 114 -24.90 -16.08 -13.42
C ASP A 114 -23.54 -16.81 -13.39
N SER A 115 -23.56 -18.06 -12.92
CA SER A 115 -22.37 -18.88 -12.67
C SER A 115 -21.65 -19.35 -13.93
N GLU A 116 -22.26 -19.17 -15.10
CA GLU A 116 -21.81 -19.80 -16.35
C GLU A 116 -20.67 -19.05 -17.06
N LYS A 117 -20.39 -17.78 -16.72
CA LYS A 117 -19.27 -17.02 -17.30
C LYS A 117 -18.62 -16.07 -16.29
N ARG A 118 -17.36 -16.35 -15.91
CA ARG A 118 -16.47 -15.31 -15.37
C ARG A 118 -16.16 -14.29 -16.47
N LYS A 119 -17.02 -13.29 -16.65
CA LYS A 119 -16.67 -12.09 -17.43
C LYS A 119 -15.50 -11.38 -16.73
N LYS A 120 -14.52 -10.93 -17.51
CA LYS A 120 -13.44 -10.06 -17.02
C LYS A 120 -13.90 -8.63 -17.17
N THR A 121 -13.71 -7.81 -16.13
CA THR A 121 -13.93 -6.37 -16.23
C THR A 121 -13.01 -5.79 -17.31
N THR A 122 -13.56 -5.03 -18.24
CA THR A 122 -12.82 -4.33 -19.30
C THR A 122 -12.95 -2.82 -19.13
N ILE A 123 -12.03 -2.04 -19.69
CA ILE A 123 -11.96 -0.60 -19.42
C ILE A 123 -13.25 0.12 -19.85
N GLU A 124 -13.93 -0.43 -20.85
CA GLU A 124 -15.24 -0.01 -21.34
C GLU A 124 -16.35 -0.08 -20.28
N ASP A 125 -16.18 -0.87 -19.21
CA ASP A 125 -17.17 -0.98 -18.12
C ASP A 125 -17.17 0.26 -17.19
N VAL A 126 -16.17 1.15 -17.31
CA VAL A 126 -15.97 2.31 -16.41
C VAL A 126 -15.79 3.64 -17.16
N MET A 127 -15.72 3.62 -18.50
CA MET A 127 -15.71 4.82 -19.35
C MET A 127 -17.12 5.25 -19.75
#